data_AF-A0A7I8WAF7-F1
#
_entry.id   AF-A0A7I8WAF7-F1
#
_cell.length_a   1.000
_cell.length_b   1.000
_cell.length_c   1.000
_cell.angle_alpha   90.00
_cell.angle_beta   90.00
_cell.angle_gamma   90.00
#
_symmetry.space_group_name_H-M   'P 1'
#
loop_
_entity.id
_entity.type
_entity.pdbx_description
1 polymer ?
#
loop_
_entity_poly.entity_id
_entity_poly.type
_entity_poly.pdbx_seq_one_letter_code
_entity_poly.pdbx_strand_id
1 'polypeptide(L)'
;MGYNIGIRLIEDFLARSSIGKCKDLRETAEIISKNGFKMFLNITPIVANWNQSGDEFSLIIDNNPLTEFAELPDEHKSLSYCNILCGVVRGALEMVQLEVETKIVQDQLKGDNVTELKVKYIRKIEEAAPAGDD
;
A
#
# COMPACT_ATOMS: atom_id res chain seq x y z
N MET A 1 6.50 7.63 9.39
CA MET A 1 5.82 8.75 8.67
C MET A 1 4.64 8.24 7.84
N GLY A 2 4.86 7.42 6.81
CA GLY A 2 3.79 6.97 5.91
C GLY A 2 2.56 6.37 6.61
N TYR A 3 2.75 5.59 7.67
CA TYR A 3 1.66 5.02 8.47
C TYR A 3 0.69 6.08 9.02
N ASN A 4 1.21 7.13 9.69
CA ASN A 4 0.38 8.21 10.23
C ASN A 4 -0.34 9.01 9.12
N ILE A 5 0.20 9.02 7.91
CA ILE A 5 -0.48 9.58 6.74
C ILE A 5 -1.61 8.64 6.32
N GLY A 6 -1.32 7.35 6.16
CA GLY A 6 -2.29 6.32 5.75
C GLY A 6 -3.53 6.27 6.64
N ILE A 7 -3.37 6.29 7.96
CA ILE A 7 -4.50 6.26 8.91
C ILE A 7 -5.45 7.46 8.77
N ARG A 8 -4.96 8.60 8.26
CA ARG A 8 -5.77 9.81 8.02
C ARG A 8 -6.29 9.87 6.59
N LEU A 9 -5.47 9.42 5.64
CA LEU A 9 -5.77 9.48 4.20
C LEU A 9 -6.94 8.58 3.81
N ILE A 10 -7.10 7.46 4.51
CA ILE A 10 -8.20 6.52 4.27
C ILE A 10 -9.58 7.15 4.47
N GLU A 11 -9.73 8.10 5.40
CA GLU A 11 -11.00 8.81 5.60
C GLU A 11 -11.38 9.65 4.37
N ASP A 12 -10.42 10.42 3.82
CA ASP A 12 -10.63 11.18 2.57
C ASP A 12 -10.94 10.25 1.40
N PHE A 13 -10.21 9.14 1.30
CA PHE A 13 -10.42 8.15 0.26
C PHE A 13 -11.84 7.57 0.29
N LEU A 14 -12.32 7.13 1.45
CA LEU A 14 -13.65 6.55 1.60
C LEU A 14 -14.76 7.60 1.37
N ALA A 15 -14.55 8.83 1.83
CA ALA A 15 -15.50 9.93 1.63
C ALA A 15 -15.70 10.29 0.15
N ARG A 16 -14.65 10.14 -0.68
CA ARG A 16 -14.65 10.59 -2.08
C ARG A 16 -14.83 9.47 -3.11
N SER A 17 -14.58 8.22 -2.74
CA SER A 17 -14.65 7.07 -3.66
C SER A 17 -16.00 6.36 -3.69
N SER A 18 -16.84 6.56 -2.66
CA SER A 18 -18.09 5.81 -2.46
C SER A 18 -17.90 4.28 -2.47
N ILE A 19 -16.70 3.81 -2.14
CA ILE A 19 -16.35 2.39 -2.09
C ILE A 19 -16.86 1.79 -0.78
N GLY A 20 -17.59 0.67 -0.89
CA GLY A 20 -18.03 -0.12 0.25
C GLY A 20 -16.95 -1.06 0.79
N LYS A 21 -17.36 -1.96 1.69
CA LYS A 21 -16.47 -3.02 2.18
C LYS A 21 -16.05 -3.94 1.03
N CYS A 22 -14.75 -4.20 0.92
CA CYS A 22 -14.20 -5.20 0.00
C CYS A 22 -14.59 -6.61 0.46
N LYS A 23 -14.85 -7.52 -0.49
CA LYS A 23 -15.23 -8.91 -0.24
C LYS A 23 -14.02 -9.78 0.10
N ASP A 24 -12.90 -9.54 -0.57
CA ASP A 24 -11.66 -10.30 -0.41
C ASP A 24 -10.42 -9.43 -0.67
N LEU A 25 -9.24 -10.02 -0.45
CA LEU A 25 -7.96 -9.32 -0.63
C LEU A 25 -7.68 -8.96 -2.09
N ARG A 26 -8.24 -9.70 -3.07
CA ARG A 26 -8.06 -9.40 -4.50
C ARG A 26 -8.79 -8.13 -4.88
N GLU A 27 -10.04 -7.99 -4.43
CA GLU A 27 -10.79 -6.75 -4.60
C GLU A 27 -10.07 -5.58 -3.90
N THR A 28 -9.58 -5.79 -2.67
CA THR A 28 -8.77 -4.77 -1.96
C THR A 28 -7.55 -4.35 -2.77
N ALA A 29 -6.79 -5.28 -3.35
CA ALA A 29 -5.61 -4.98 -4.16
C ALA A 29 -5.95 -4.13 -5.40
N GLU A 30 -7.04 -4.47 -6.09
CA GLU A 30 -7.53 -3.73 -7.25
C GLU A 30 -7.98 -2.31 -6.87
N ILE A 31 -8.66 -2.15 -5.73
CA ILE A 31 -9.08 -0.83 -5.24
C ILE A 31 -7.88 0.03 -4.86
N ILE A 32 -6.86 -0.54 -4.20
CA ILE A 32 -5.61 0.18 -3.91
C ILE A 32 -4.99 0.68 -5.21
N SER A 33 -4.86 -0.19 -6.22
CA SER A 33 -4.25 0.15 -7.51
C SER A 33 -5.07 1.18 -8.31
N LYS A 34 -6.33 0.87 -8.61
CA LYS A 34 -7.16 1.60 -9.60
C LYS A 34 -7.83 2.82 -9.02
N ASN A 35 -8.05 2.87 -7.70
CA ASN A 35 -8.72 3.99 -7.04
C ASN A 35 -7.75 4.75 -6.13
N GLY A 36 -7.04 4.07 -5.24
CA GLY A 36 -6.15 4.71 -4.25
C GLY A 36 -4.98 5.44 -4.92
N PHE A 37 -4.11 4.68 -5.60
CA PHE A 37 -2.96 5.25 -6.31
C PHE A 37 -3.38 6.22 -7.41
N LYS A 38 -4.50 5.95 -8.10
CA LYS A 38 -5.02 6.85 -9.14
C LYS A 38 -5.47 8.19 -8.55
N MET A 39 -6.14 8.18 -7.40
CA MET A 39 -6.64 9.40 -6.75
C MET A 39 -5.49 10.27 -6.21
N PHE A 40 -4.47 9.68 -5.61
CA PHE A 40 -3.45 10.45 -4.88
C PHE A 40 -2.14 10.68 -5.65
N LEU A 41 -1.79 9.79 -6.59
CA LEU A 41 -0.55 9.88 -7.36
C LEU A 41 -0.78 9.87 -8.88
N ASN A 42 -2.04 9.81 -9.33
CA ASN A 42 -2.44 9.76 -10.74
C ASN A 42 -1.84 8.59 -11.55
N ILE A 43 -1.41 7.53 -10.87
CA ILE A 43 -0.87 6.30 -11.48
C ILE A 43 -1.76 5.09 -11.17
N THR A 44 -1.58 4.00 -11.91
CA THR A 44 -2.31 2.75 -11.69
C THR A 44 -1.31 1.60 -11.70
N PRO A 45 -0.76 1.21 -10.53
CA PRO A 45 0.18 0.10 -10.43
C PRO A 45 -0.45 -1.22 -10.88
N ILE A 46 0.32 -2.11 -11.50
CA ILE A 46 -0.20 -3.43 -11.89
C ILE A 46 -0.23 -4.32 -10.66
N VAL A 47 -1.39 -4.94 -10.37
CA VAL A 47 -1.51 -5.97 -9.33
C VAL A 47 -1.00 -7.29 -9.90
N ALA A 48 0.06 -7.84 -9.31
CA ALA A 48 0.73 -9.05 -9.81
C ALA A 48 1.30 -9.90 -8.67
N ASN A 49 2.02 -10.97 -9.03
CA ASN A 49 2.81 -11.82 -8.13
C ASN A 49 2.06 -12.34 -6.91
N TRP A 50 0.79 -12.73 -7.10
CA TRP A 50 0.02 -13.42 -6.07
C TRP A 50 0.70 -14.73 -5.69
N ASN A 51 0.86 -14.97 -4.39
CA ASN A 51 1.31 -16.27 -3.91
C ASN A 51 0.18 -17.32 -3.96
N GLN A 52 0.53 -18.59 -3.74
CA GLN A 52 -0.44 -19.70 -3.81
C GLN A 52 -1.55 -19.59 -2.77
N SER A 53 -1.23 -19.09 -1.57
CA SER A 53 -2.18 -18.90 -0.48
C SER A 53 -3.15 -17.73 -0.72
N GLY A 54 -2.84 -16.84 -1.67
CA GLY A 54 -3.64 -15.66 -1.97
C GLY A 54 -3.61 -14.59 -0.87
N ASP A 55 -2.61 -14.63 0.03
CA ASP A 55 -2.43 -13.68 1.13
C ASP A 55 -1.26 -12.71 0.89
N GLU A 56 -0.53 -12.83 -0.22
CA GLU A 56 0.51 -11.89 -0.63
C GLU A 56 0.37 -11.54 -2.11
N PHE A 57 0.54 -10.26 -2.44
CA PHE A 57 0.57 -9.75 -3.81
C PHE A 57 1.56 -8.59 -3.94
N SER A 58 1.80 -8.14 -5.17
CA SER A 58 2.65 -6.99 -5.47
C SER A 58 1.90 -5.93 -6.26
N LEU A 59 2.25 -4.67 -5.99
CA LEU A 59 1.92 -3.50 -6.79
C LEU A 59 3.17 -3.13 -7.59
N ILE A 60 3.12 -3.30 -8.90
CA ILE A 60 4.21 -2.97 -9.84
C ILE A 60 4.00 -1.56 -10.36
N ILE A 61 4.98 -0.68 -10.12
CA ILE A 61 4.94 0.72 -10.53
C ILE A 61 6.03 0.92 -11.59
N ASP A 62 5.61 1.02 -12.85
CA ASP A 62 6.52 1.24 -13.97
C ASP A 62 6.96 2.71 -14.06
N ASN A 63 6.03 3.63 -13.85
CA ASN A 63 6.28 5.08 -13.86
C ASN A 63 5.99 5.64 -12.47
N ASN A 64 7.05 5.81 -11.67
CA ASN A 64 6.94 6.30 -10.31
C ASN A 64 7.19 7.83 -10.26
N PRO A 65 6.14 8.65 -10.06
CA PRO A 65 6.28 10.12 -10.07
C PRO A 65 7.11 10.65 -8.90
N LEU A 66 7.32 9.84 -7.85
CA LEU A 66 8.13 10.24 -6.70
C LEU A 66 9.64 10.15 -6.98
N THR A 67 10.04 9.39 -8.00
CA THR A 67 11.44 9.10 -8.29
C THR A 67 11.89 9.53 -9.68
N GLU A 68 10.99 10.10 -10.50
CA GLU A 68 11.25 10.49 -11.90
C GLU A 68 12.52 11.35 -12.07
N PHE A 69 12.81 12.23 -11.10
CA PHE A 69 13.96 13.13 -11.11
C PHE A 69 14.90 12.91 -9.92
N ALA A 70 14.81 11.76 -9.26
CA ALA A 70 15.65 11.44 -8.13
C ALA A 70 16.81 10.53 -8.57
N GLU A 71 17.95 10.67 -7.90
CA GLU A 71 19.09 9.77 -8.02
C GLU A 71 19.62 9.49 -6.61
N LEU A 72 20.01 8.23 -6.34
CA LEU A 72 20.60 7.85 -5.06
C LEU A 72 22.13 7.97 -5.11
N PRO A 73 22.74 8.70 -4.16
CA PRO A 73 24.19 8.65 -3.98
C PRO A 73 24.66 7.23 -3.64
N ASP A 74 25.89 6.89 -4.02
CA ASP A 74 26.49 5.58 -3.76
C ASP A 74 26.46 5.18 -2.27
N GLU A 75 26.63 6.15 -1.38
CA GLU A 75 26.60 5.99 0.08
C GLU A 75 25.21 5.61 0.63
N HIS A 76 24.15 5.77 -0.16
CA HIS A 76 22.77 5.57 0.24
C HIS A 76 22.04 4.47 -0.54
N LYS A 77 22.77 3.53 -1.16
CA LYS A 77 22.17 2.38 -1.87
C LYS A 77 21.26 1.49 -1.01
N SER A 78 21.42 1.53 0.31
CA SER A 78 20.53 0.82 1.24
C SER A 78 19.18 1.52 1.45
N LEU A 79 19.07 2.83 1.16
CA LEU A 79 17.85 3.61 1.35
C LEU A 79 16.73 3.08 0.45
N SER A 80 15.55 2.87 1.01
CA SER A 80 14.32 2.65 0.23
C SER A 80 13.60 3.99 0.12
N TYR A 81 13.83 4.73 -0.96
CA TYR A 81 13.33 6.11 -1.10
C TYR A 81 11.80 6.18 -0.98
N CYS A 82 11.09 5.25 -1.63
CA CYS A 82 9.63 5.17 -1.61
C CYS A 82 9.05 4.39 -0.40
N ASN A 83 9.82 4.18 0.68
CA ASN A 83 9.30 3.44 1.84
C ASN A 83 8.12 4.15 2.55
N ILE A 84 7.90 5.43 2.25
CA ILE A 84 6.69 6.14 2.67
C ILE A 84 5.41 5.47 2.14
N LEU A 85 5.42 4.91 0.92
CA LEU A 85 4.28 4.21 0.32
C LEU A 85 3.91 2.96 1.10
N CYS A 86 4.90 2.18 1.54
CA CYS A 86 4.70 1.02 2.42
C CYS A 86 3.92 1.43 3.68
N GLY A 87 4.38 2.50 4.33
CA GLY A 87 3.70 3.05 5.50
C GLY A 87 2.26 3.46 5.20
N VAL A 88 2.01 4.19 4.10
CA VAL A 88 0.66 4.66 3.73
C VAL A 88 -0.28 3.48 3.52
N VAL A 89 0.12 2.47 2.75
CA VAL A 89 -0.69 1.27 2.50
C VAL A 89 -0.99 0.55 3.81
N ARG A 90 0.02 0.36 4.68
CA ARG A 90 -0.17 -0.28 5.98
C ARG A 90 -1.15 0.48 6.87
N GLY A 91 -0.98 1.79 7.02
CA GLY A 91 -1.85 2.61 7.86
C GLY A 91 -3.29 2.68 7.34
N ALA A 92 -3.46 2.80 6.03
CA ALA A 92 -4.79 2.83 5.42
C ALA A 92 -5.53 1.49 5.60
N LEU A 93 -4.85 0.36 5.42
CA LEU A 93 -5.46 -0.96 5.57
C LEU A 93 -5.77 -1.31 7.04
N GLU A 94 -4.97 -0.83 7.97
CA GLU A 94 -5.21 -1.03 9.40
C GLU A 94 -6.54 -0.40 9.84
N MET A 95 -6.86 0.80 9.36
CA MET A 95 -8.12 1.50 9.66
C MET A 95 -9.36 0.82 9.07
N VAL A 96 -9.18 -0.10 8.12
CA VAL A 96 -10.25 -0.98 7.60
C VAL A 96 -10.08 -2.42 8.07
N GLN A 97 -9.46 -2.59 9.24
CA GLN A 97 -9.35 -3.84 9.99
C GLN A 97 -8.49 -4.92 9.30
N LEU A 98 -7.58 -4.53 8.41
CA LEU A 98 -6.65 -5.42 7.73
C LEU A 98 -5.23 -5.13 8.17
N GLU A 99 -4.65 -6.01 8.99
CA GLU A 99 -3.23 -5.94 9.30
C GLU A 99 -2.41 -6.52 8.16
N VAL A 100 -1.47 -5.73 7.65
CA VAL A 100 -0.58 -6.11 6.55
C VAL A 100 0.89 -5.77 6.85
N GLU A 101 1.79 -6.55 6.27
CA GLU A 101 3.20 -6.20 6.10
C GLU A 101 3.41 -5.66 4.69
N THR A 102 4.26 -4.64 4.54
CA THR A 102 4.59 -4.05 3.25
C THR A 102 6.09 -3.80 3.13
N LYS A 103 6.64 -4.02 1.93
CA LYS A 103 8.06 -3.78 1.64
C LYS A 103 8.29 -3.48 0.17
N ILE A 104 9.31 -2.66 -0.11
CA ILE A 104 9.84 -2.50 -1.47
C ILE A 104 10.81 -3.66 -1.73
N VAL A 105 10.58 -4.42 -2.81
CA VAL A 105 11.44 -5.56 -3.20
C VAL A 105 12.18 -5.33 -4.51
N GLN A 106 11.74 -4.37 -5.32
CA GLN A 106 12.47 -3.83 -6.47
C GLN A 106 12.36 -2.31 -6.46
N ASP A 107 13.43 -1.61 -6.80
CA ASP A 107 13.53 -0.14 -6.73
C ASP A 107 14.28 0.41 -7.96
N GLN A 108 13.58 1.22 -8.76
CA GLN A 108 14.19 1.83 -9.96
C GLN A 108 15.40 2.70 -9.63
N LEU A 109 15.43 3.35 -8.46
CA LEU A 109 16.59 4.13 -8.03
C LEU A 109 17.82 3.28 -7.68
N LYS A 110 17.65 1.96 -7.59
CA LYS A 110 18.73 0.99 -7.36
C LYS A 110 19.08 0.20 -8.63
N GLY A 111 18.49 0.56 -9.77
CA GLY A 111 18.76 -0.06 -11.07
C GLY A 111 17.83 -1.20 -11.44
N ASP A 112 16.76 -1.46 -10.67
CA ASP A 112 15.71 -2.39 -11.09
C ASP A 112 14.85 -1.78 -12.22
N ASN A 113 14.18 -2.62 -13.00
CA ASN A 113 13.34 -2.15 -14.12
C ASN A 113 12.07 -1.43 -13.65
N VAL A 114 11.56 -1.80 -12.48
CA VAL A 114 10.28 -1.35 -11.91
C VAL A 114 10.41 -1.13 -10.41
N THR A 115 9.52 -0.33 -9.83
CA THR A 115 9.36 -0.29 -8.38
C THR A 115 8.29 -1.32 -7.97
N GLU A 116 8.66 -2.32 -7.18
CA GLU A 116 7.74 -3.36 -6.71
C GLU A 116 7.47 -3.19 -5.22
N LEU A 117 6.23 -2.86 -4.87
CA LEU A 117 5.74 -2.82 -3.49
C LEU A 117 4.96 -4.12 -3.20
N LYS A 118 5.54 -4.97 -2.36
CA LYS A 118 4.93 -6.22 -1.90
C LYS A 118 4.05 -5.97 -0.68
N VAL A 119 2.86 -6.53 -0.69
CA VAL A 119 1.85 -6.44 0.37
C VAL A 119 1.48 -7.86 0.80
N LYS A 120 1.64 -8.15 2.10
CA LYS A 120 1.29 -9.43 2.70
C LYS A 120 0.24 -9.23 3.78
N TYR A 121 -0.89 -9.89 3.65
CA TYR A 121 -1.91 -9.97 4.69
C TYR A 121 -1.40 -10.80 5.87
N ILE A 122 -1.63 -10.29 7.08
CA ILE A 122 -1.23 -10.94 8.32
C ILE A 122 -2.47 -11.50 9.01
N ARG A 123 -3.44 -10.65 9.31
CA ARG A 123 -4.68 -11.03 9.98
C ARG A 123 -5.74 -9.94 9.88
N LYS A 124 -6.96 -10.30 10.22
CA LYS A 124 -8.04 -9.34 10.44
C LYS A 124 -7.92 -8.81 11.87
N ILE A 125 -8.09 -7.51 12.04
CA ILE A 125 -8.11 -6.87 13.35
C ILE A 125 -9.54 -6.98 13.89
N GLU A 126 -9.68 -7.56 15.07
CA GLU A 126 -10.95 -7.60 15.78
C GLU A 126 -11.12 -6.30 16.57
N GLU A 127 -12.25 -5.63 16.38
CA GLU A 127 -12.63 -4.54 17.28
C GLU A 127 -13.04 -5.15 18.62
N ALA A 128 -12.32 -4.81 19.68
CA ALA A 128 -12.83 -5.05 21.03
C ALA A 128 -14.08 -4.19 21.19
N ALA A 129 -15.24 -4.83 21.34
CA ALA A 129 -16.45 -4.13 21.75
C ALA A 129 -16.14 -3.41 23.07
N PRO A 130 -16.55 -2.14 23.27
CA PRO A 130 -16.49 -1.54 24.59
C PRO A 130 -17.22 -2.47 25.55
N ALA A 131 -16.63 -2.72 26.72
CA ALA A 131 -17.32 -3.46 27.76
C ALA A 131 -18.67 -2.76 27.99
N GLY A 132 -19.77 -3.45 27.65
CA GLY A 132 -21.09 -2.94 27.95
C GLY A 132 -21.19 -2.80 29.46
N ASP A 133 -21.57 -1.62 29.94
CA ASP A 133 -22.07 -1.46 31.30
C ASP A 133 -23.39 -2.27 31.38
N ASP A 134 -23.32 -3.46 31.98
CA ASP A 134 -24.48 -4.15 32.56
C ASP A 134 -25.06 -3.33 33.73
#